data_AF-A0AAE9MT79-F1
#
_entry.id   AF-A0AAE9MT79-F1
#
_cell.length_a   1.000
_cell.length_b   1.000
_cell.length_c   1.000
_cell.angle_alpha   90.00
_cell.angle_beta   90.00
_cell.angle_gamma   90.00
#
_symmetry.space_group_name_H-M   'P 1'
#
loop_
_entity.id
_entity.type
_entity.pdbx_description
1 polymer ?
#
loop_
_entity_poly.entity_id
_entity_poly.type
_entity_poly.pdbx_seq_one_letter_code
_entity_poly.pdbx_strand_id
1 'polypeptide(L)'
;MTTFDRLMQDSKFKAEFEKGYTEFLISEFMIEKMEEENISVRELAKEVNVSPTTIQNLRSGNAETVKFKTLSSIMQRLGYVLQPVKMPIL
;
A
#
# COMPACT_ATOMS: atom_id res chain seq x y z
N MET A 1 17.36 11.09 -20.97
CA MET A 1 17.40 9.91 -20.09
C MET A 1 17.73 10.38 -18.69
N THR A 2 16.83 10.15 -17.74
CA THR A 2 16.98 10.55 -16.34
C THR A 2 17.83 9.54 -15.56
N THR A 3 18.22 9.88 -14.32
CA THR A 3 18.85 8.93 -13.41
C THR A 3 17.97 7.72 -13.16
N PHE A 4 16.65 7.92 -13.04
CA PHE A 4 15.67 6.86 -12.90
C PHE A 4 15.69 5.93 -14.11
N ASP A 5 15.58 6.47 -15.33
CA ASP A 5 15.57 5.69 -16.57
C ASP A 5 16.82 4.81 -16.71
N ARG A 6 17.98 5.33 -16.28
CA ARG A 6 19.26 4.62 -16.31
C ARG A 6 19.31 3.48 -15.29
N LEU A 7 18.82 3.70 -14.06
CA LEU A 7 18.84 2.69 -13.01
C LEU A 7 17.83 1.56 -13.29
N MET A 8 16.69 1.87 -13.91
CA MET A 8 15.66 0.88 -14.29
C MET A 8 16.10 -0.09 -15.41
N GLN A 9 17.24 0.16 -16.07
CA GLN A 9 17.84 -0.80 -17.01
C GLN A 9 18.52 -1.97 -16.31
N ASP A 10 18.95 -1.81 -15.05
CA ASP A 10 19.52 -2.89 -14.26
C ASP A 10 18.38 -3.76 -13.71
N SER A 11 18.38 -5.05 -14.06
CA SER A 11 17.29 -5.96 -13.72
C SER A 11 17.15 -6.21 -12.22
N LYS A 12 18.26 -6.17 -11.47
CA LYS A 12 18.26 -6.34 -10.02
C LYS A 12 17.70 -5.10 -9.34
N PHE A 13 18.17 -3.92 -9.74
CA PHE A 13 17.66 -2.64 -9.26
C PHE A 13 16.17 -2.51 -9.54
N LYS A 14 15.74 -2.83 -10.77
CA LYS A 14 14.34 -2.80 -11.16
C LYS A 14 13.48 -3.69 -10.27
N ALA A 15 13.89 -4.93 -10.03
CA ALA A 15 13.12 -5.87 -9.19
C ALA A 15 13.02 -5.40 -7.73
N GLU A 16 14.12 -4.89 -7.14
CA GLU A 16 14.11 -4.33 -5.78
C GLU A 16 13.25 -3.06 -5.70
N PHE A 17 13.35 -2.19 -6.71
CA PHE A 17 12.55 -0.98 -6.84
C PHE A 17 11.06 -1.31 -6.95
N GLU A 18 10.65 -2.21 -7.84
CA GLU A 18 9.25 -2.60 -8.04
C GLU A 18 8.65 -3.23 -6.77
N LYS A 19 9.45 -4.01 -6.02
CA LYS A 19 9.03 -4.54 -4.72
C LYS A 19 8.76 -3.42 -3.72
N GLY A 20 9.72 -2.51 -3.52
CA GLY A 20 9.55 -1.38 -2.61
C GLY A 20 8.43 -0.42 -3.05
N TYR A 21 8.27 -0.24 -4.36
CA TYR A 21 7.20 0.55 -4.96
C TYR A 21 5.82 -0.05 -4.67
N THR A 22 5.68 -1.37 -4.69
CA THR A 22 4.40 -2.04 -4.35
C THR A 22 4.00 -1.83 -2.90
N GLU A 23 4.96 -1.90 -1.97
CA GLU A 23 4.73 -1.62 -0.55
C GLU A 23 4.37 -0.14 -0.32
N PHE A 24 5.04 0.76 -1.05
CA PHE A 24 4.75 2.19 -1.05
C PHE A 24 3.34 2.52 -1.55
N LEU A 25 2.86 1.87 -2.61
CA LEU A 25 1.53 2.12 -3.20
C LEU A 25 0.39 1.94 -2.19
N ILE A 26 0.48 0.96 -1.28
CA ILE A 26 -0.53 0.78 -0.24
C ILE A 26 -0.63 2.03 0.65
N SER A 27 0.51 2.59 1.04
CA SER A 27 0.57 3.80 1.86
C SER A 27 -0.02 5.00 1.13
N GLU A 28 0.35 5.19 -0.15
CA GLU A 28 -0.14 6.29 -0.97
C GLU A 28 -1.66 6.24 -1.16
N PHE A 29 -2.21 5.08 -1.54
CA PHE A 29 -3.66 4.94 -1.72
C PHE A 29 -4.44 5.17 -0.42
N MET A 30 -3.86 4.77 0.72
CA MET A 30 -4.46 5.09 2.01
C MET A 30 -4.45 6.58 2.29
N ILE A 31 -3.32 7.26 2.08
CA ILE A 31 -3.21 8.71 2.29
C ILE A 31 -4.20 9.44 1.39
N GLU A 32 -4.17 9.17 0.09
CA GLU A 32 -5.04 9.79 -0.91
C GLU A 32 -6.52 9.65 -0.54
N LYS A 33 -6.99 8.43 -0.25
CA LYS A 33 -8.41 8.24 0.09
C LYS A 33 -8.82 8.77 1.45
N MET A 34 -7.93 8.70 2.44
CA MET A 34 -8.22 9.30 3.74
C MET A 34 -8.30 10.83 3.65
N GLU A 35 -7.50 11.46 2.80
CA GLU A 35 -7.56 12.90 2.52
C GLU A 35 -8.81 13.29 1.73
N GLU A 36 -9.14 12.53 0.68
CA GLU A 36 -10.34 12.76 -0.16
C GLU A 36 -11.64 12.65 0.66
N GLU A 37 -11.75 11.63 1.52
CA GLU A 37 -12.93 11.41 2.36
C GLU A 37 -12.88 12.17 3.69
N ASN A 38 -11.77 12.87 3.99
CA ASN A 38 -11.50 13.53 5.28
C ASN A 38 -11.70 12.57 6.48
N ILE A 39 -11.19 11.35 6.37
CA ILE A 39 -11.29 10.30 7.40
C ILE A 39 -9.99 10.24 8.20
N SER A 40 -10.11 10.30 9.52
CA SER A 40 -8.98 10.12 10.43
C SER A 40 -8.60 8.64 10.62
N VAL A 41 -7.39 8.41 11.10
CA VAL A 41 -6.90 7.07 11.51
C VAL A 41 -7.85 6.39 12.49
N ARG A 42 -8.42 7.15 13.43
CA ARG A 42 -9.30 6.62 14.47
C ARG A 42 -10.67 6.22 13.91
N GLU A 43 -11.20 7.02 12.99
CA GLU A 43 -12.48 6.73 12.33
C GLU A 43 -12.36 5.47 11.46
N LEU A 44 -11.34 5.40 10.59
CA LEU A 44 -11.12 4.22 9.76
C LEU A 44 -10.91 2.96 10.61
N ALA A 45 -10.12 3.06 11.68
CA ALA A 45 -9.89 1.94 12.60
C ALA A 45 -11.19 1.41 13.23
N LYS A 46 -12.10 2.32 13.61
CA LYS A 46 -13.41 1.99 14.17
C LYS A 46 -14.31 1.32 13.13
N GLU A 47 -14.36 1.85 11.91
CA GLU A 47 -15.22 1.33 10.83
C GLU A 47 -14.83 -0.09 10.42
N VAL A 48 -13.53 -0.39 10.36
CA VAL A 48 -13.03 -1.70 9.94
C VAL A 48 -12.67 -2.64 11.11
N ASN A 49 -12.97 -2.22 12.35
CA ASN A 49 -12.74 -2.97 13.59
C ASN A 49 -11.28 -3.46 13.76
N VAL A 50 -10.34 -2.52 13.68
CA VAL A 50 -8.89 -2.77 13.89
C VAL A 50 -8.30 -1.72 14.83
N SER A 51 -7.06 -1.94 15.28
CA SER A 51 -6.40 -0.94 16.13
C SER A 51 -6.00 0.31 15.33
N PRO A 52 -6.06 1.52 15.91
CA PRO A 52 -5.51 2.73 15.29
C PRO A 52 -4.05 2.60 14.89
N THR A 53 -3.25 1.86 15.66
CA THR A 53 -1.84 1.57 15.35
C THR A 53 -1.70 0.76 14.07
N THR A 54 -2.59 -0.19 13.81
CA THR A 54 -2.60 -0.96 12.56
C THR A 54 -2.82 -0.05 11.36
N ILE A 55 -3.82 0.85 11.44
CA ILE A 55 -4.08 1.84 10.38
C ILE A 55 -2.89 2.78 10.21
N GLN A 56 -2.33 3.29 11.32
CA GLN A 56 -1.20 4.22 11.30
C GLN A 56 0.05 3.61 10.67
N ASN A 57 0.39 2.36 11.00
CA ASN A 57 1.57 1.69 10.48
C ASN A 57 1.42 1.40 8.97
N LEU A 58 0.23 1.02 8.51
CA LEU A 58 -0.05 0.84 7.09
C LEU A 58 0.04 2.18 6.33
N ARG A 59 -0.57 3.24 6.86
CA ARG A 59 -0.55 4.60 6.29
C ARG A 59 0.84 5.23 6.27
N SER A 60 1.77 4.77 7.11
CA SER A 60 3.15 5.30 7.15
C SER A 60 4.17 4.37 6.50
N GLY A 61 3.74 3.27 5.88
CA GLY A 61 4.64 2.26 5.31
C GLY A 61 5.49 1.48 6.34
N ASN A 62 5.18 1.57 7.63
CA ASN A 62 5.96 0.92 8.71
C ASN A 62 5.40 -0.47 9.10
N ALA A 63 4.42 -0.99 8.37
CA ALA A 63 3.82 -2.29 8.67
C ALA A 63 4.69 -3.44 8.14
N GLU A 64 5.41 -4.12 9.03
CA GLU A 64 6.19 -5.33 8.66
C GLU A 64 5.29 -6.52 8.31
N THR A 65 4.14 -6.65 8.99
CA THR A 65 3.20 -7.74 8.77
C THR A 65 1.76 -7.27 8.91
N VAL A 66 0.86 -7.83 8.08
CA VAL A 66 -0.58 -7.61 8.17
C VAL A 66 -1.32 -8.87 7.71
N LYS A 67 -2.39 -9.25 8.42
CA LYS A 67 -3.25 -10.35 7.97
C LYS A 67 -3.98 -9.92 6.70
N PHE A 68 -4.03 -10.81 5.69
CA PHE A 68 -4.74 -10.53 4.44
C PHE A 68 -6.18 -10.03 4.68
N LYS A 69 -6.95 -10.70 5.55
CA LYS A 69 -8.32 -10.29 5.87
C LYS A 69 -8.39 -8.83 6.38
N THR A 70 -7.44 -8.43 7.22
CA THR A 70 -7.35 -7.07 7.74
C THR A 70 -7.04 -6.07 6.63
N LEU A 71 -6.01 -6.34 5.82
CA LEU A 71 -5.63 -5.46 4.72
C LEU A 71 -6.78 -5.33 3.71
N SER A 72 -7.40 -6.44 3.32
CA SER A 72 -8.54 -6.45 2.40
C SER A 72 -9.72 -5.64 2.92
N SER A 73 -10.08 -5.75 4.22
CA SER A 73 -11.19 -4.96 4.78
C SER A 73 -10.88 -3.46 4.80
N ILE A 74 -9.64 -3.07 5.07
CA ILE A 74 -9.20 -1.66 5.02
C ILE A 74 -9.31 -1.14 3.58
N MET A 75 -8.73 -1.87 2.62
CA MET A 75 -8.76 -1.49 1.21
C MET A 75 -10.18 -1.38 0.67
N GLN A 76 -11.05 -2.32 1.00
CA GLN A 76 -12.45 -2.30 0.60
C GLN A 76 -13.20 -1.08 1.15
N ARG A 77 -12.93 -0.70 2.40
CA ARG A 77 -13.52 0.52 2.98
C ARG A 77 -13.08 1.77 2.22
N LEU A 78 -11.84 1.80 1.73
CA LEU A 78 -11.29 2.90 0.93
C LEU A 78 -11.63 2.78 -0.57
N GLY A 79 -12.50 1.86 -0.97
CA GLY A 79 -12.94 1.72 -2.37
C GLY A 79 -12.03 0.89 -3.27
N TYR A 80 -11.06 0.15 -2.71
CA TYR A 80 -10.12 -0.70 -3.44
C TYR A 80 -10.36 -2.19 -3.21
N VAL A 81 -9.93 -3.03 -4.16
CA VAL A 81 -9.96 -4.48 -4.04
C VAL A 81 -8.57 -5.05 -4.27
N LEU A 82 -8.12 -5.90 -3.36
CA LEU A 82 -6.88 -6.67 -3.54
C LEU A 82 -7.15 -7.86 -4.46
N GLN A 83 -6.40 -7.94 -5.55
CA GLN A 83 -6.50 -9.02 -6.53
C GLN A 83 -5.11 -9.58 -6.86
N PRO A 84 -4.94 -10.90 -6.95
CA PRO A 84 -3.72 -11.49 -7.47
C PRO A 84 -3.50 -11.04 -8.93
N VAL A 85 -2.30 -10.58 -9.23
CA VAL A 85 -1.88 -10.25 -10.60
C VAL A 85 -0.86 -11.28 -11.05
N LYS A 86 -1.05 -11.85 -12.24
CA LYS A 86 -0.06 -12.75 -12.84
C LYS A 86 1.16 -11.94 -13.24
N MET A 87 2.31 -12.24 -12.66
CA MET A 87 3.56 -11.63 -13.11
C MET A 87 3.86 -12.10 -14.54
N PRO A 88 4.28 -11.19 -15.45
CA PRO A 88 4.78 -11.60 -16.75
C PRO A 88 5.98 -12.53 -16.55
N ILE A 89 5.94 -13.69 -17.21
CA ILE A 89 7.10 -14.58 -17.27
C ILE A 89 8.10 -13.90 -18.20
N LEU A 90 9.29 -13.57 -17.66
CA LEU A 90 10.43 -13.09 -18.45
C LEU A 90 10.95 -14.19 -19.38
#